data_AF-A0A1F5BFS0-F1
#
_entry.id   AF-A0A1F5BFS0-F1
#
_cell.length_a   1.000
_cell.length_b   1.000
_cell.length_c   1.000
_cell.angle_alpha   90.00
_cell.angle_beta   90.00
_cell.angle_gamma   90.00
#
_symmetry.space_group_name_H-M   'P 1'
#
loop_
_entity.id
_entity.type
_entity.pdbx_description
1 polymer ?
#
loop_
_entity_poly.entity_id
_entity_poly.type
_entity_poly.pdbx_seq_one_letter_code
_entity_poly.pdbx_strand_id
1 'polypeptide(L)'
;MRTDSIRPTLAVACLAVLLGALQGAAAAGARDEVALSLKEKVIKDLSSSGLTLAFHVALTNTAAAPRELVRTRYRVRINQKEYLNMTVTLEAPLSVPPDGETLIALPVKISYDLLRAAVGPVEGQALCDIVGDMFFRNERKKEQRAPFAFSAEFPIFQDPEVEILPLKVNDLTVGGADVVFRPRFKNANGYELIVDNIDFELFFSGREVLAGPIPGDKSLPRTGEKTFALPFLLDFFEAGENVREGFQKDEFPCRFAGRIEIMSVWGRLIIRFDKTQALRLEKST
;
A
#
# COMPACT_ATOMS: atom_id res chain seq x y z
N MET A 1 49.15 54.25 26.19
CA MET A 1 48.13 55.23 26.65
C MET A 1 46.79 54.50 26.55
N ARG A 2 46.23 53.89 27.60
CA ARG A 2 45.52 54.49 28.75
C ARG A 2 44.65 55.69 28.34
N THR A 3 43.33 55.47 28.29
CA THR A 3 42.24 56.04 29.13
C THR A 3 40.90 55.81 28.42
N ASP A 4 40.03 54.95 28.97
CA ASP A 4 38.78 55.29 29.70
C ASP A 4 37.58 55.50 28.75
N SER A 5 36.68 54.52 28.60
CA SER A 5 35.52 54.22 29.44
C SER A 5 34.43 55.30 29.44
N ILE A 6 33.37 55.11 28.64
CA ILE A 6 32.04 55.67 28.92
C ILE A 6 31.00 54.61 28.51
N ARG A 7 30.30 54.07 29.51
CA ARG A 7 29.02 53.34 29.35
C ARG A 7 27.90 54.36 29.18
N PRO A 8 26.84 54.00 28.45
CA PRO A 8 25.50 54.30 28.91
C PRO A 8 24.64 53.04 29.06
N THR A 9 24.16 52.87 30.28
CA THR A 9 22.96 52.13 30.68
C THR A 9 21.69 52.74 30.08
N LEU A 10 20.57 52.00 30.15
CA LEU A 10 19.18 52.33 29.75
C LEU A 10 18.84 51.98 28.29
N ALA A 11 17.78 51.24 27.96
CA ALA A 11 16.75 50.58 28.74
C ALA A 11 16.18 49.45 27.85
N VAL A 12 16.11 48.22 28.37
CA VAL A 12 15.41 47.14 27.68
C VAL A 12 13.91 47.38 27.89
N ALA A 13 13.25 47.95 26.89
CA ALA A 13 11.81 47.99 26.82
C ALA A 13 11.31 46.56 26.52
N CYS A 14 10.86 45.86 27.57
CA CYS A 14 10.09 44.63 27.44
C CYS A 14 8.76 44.94 26.72
N LEU A 15 8.74 44.82 25.40
CA LEU A 15 7.51 44.78 24.63
C LEU A 15 6.94 43.37 24.74
N ALA A 16 6.14 43.15 25.79
CA ALA A 16 5.32 41.95 25.91
C ALA A 16 4.24 41.98 24.83
N VAL A 17 4.52 41.35 23.69
CA VAL A 17 3.51 41.03 22.68
C VAL A 17 2.62 39.94 23.29
N LEU A 18 1.44 40.36 23.75
CA LEU A 18 0.30 39.49 24.02
C LEU A 18 -0.07 38.77 22.72
N LEU A 19 0.50 37.59 22.49
CA LEU A 19 -0.12 36.60 21.61
C LEU A 19 -1.41 36.15 22.29
N GLY A 20 -2.50 36.84 21.95
CA GLY A 20 -3.85 36.38 22.22
C GLY A 20 -4.01 35.02 21.53
N ALA A 21 -4.02 33.97 22.35
CA ALA A 21 -4.48 32.66 21.94
C ALA A 21 -5.93 32.79 21.50
N LEU A 22 -6.17 32.83 20.20
CA LEU A 22 -7.44 32.45 19.59
C LEU A 22 -7.61 30.95 19.80
N GLN A 23 -7.84 30.55 21.05
CA GLN A 23 -8.54 29.31 21.34
C GLN A 23 -9.94 29.50 20.78
N GLY A 24 -10.24 28.80 19.70
CA GLY A 24 -11.59 28.73 19.17
C GLY A 24 -12.53 28.33 20.30
N ALA A 25 -13.34 29.28 20.75
CA ALA A 25 -14.46 29.00 21.61
C ALA A 25 -15.38 28.04 20.85
N ALA A 26 -15.31 26.75 21.20
CA ALA A 26 -16.31 25.79 20.82
C ALA A 26 -17.63 26.33 21.36
N ALA A 27 -18.50 26.76 20.44
CA ALA A 27 -19.87 27.12 20.78
C ALA A 27 -20.48 25.92 21.50
N ALA A 28 -20.86 26.13 22.76
CA ALA A 28 -21.55 25.14 23.59
C ALA A 28 -22.94 24.86 23.00
N GLY A 29 -22.99 24.04 21.96
CA GLY A 29 -24.19 23.37 21.48
C GLY A 29 -24.34 22.06 22.25
N ALA A 30 -25.58 21.76 22.67
CA ALA A 30 -26.08 20.51 23.25
C ALA A 30 -25.04 19.41 23.50
N ARG A 31 -24.81 19.04 24.78
CA ARG A 31 -23.98 17.89 25.20
C ARG A 31 -24.15 16.74 24.19
N ASP A 32 -23.12 16.49 23.39
CA ASP A 32 -23.08 15.31 22.54
C ASP A 32 -23.08 14.09 23.45
N GLU A 33 -24.21 13.36 23.48
CA GLU A 33 -24.40 12.24 24.40
C GLU A 33 -23.56 11.03 23.97
N VAL A 34 -23.16 10.98 22.69
CA VAL A 34 -22.18 10.03 22.18
C VAL A 34 -21.00 10.79 21.58
N ALA A 35 -19.83 10.66 22.21
CA ALA A 35 -18.58 11.17 21.69
C ALA A 35 -17.93 10.17 20.72
N LEU A 36 -17.39 10.68 19.61
CA LEU A 36 -16.72 9.88 18.60
C LEU A 36 -15.21 10.09 18.72
N SER A 37 -14.44 9.01 18.89
CA SER A 37 -12.98 9.08 18.93
C SER A 37 -12.35 8.04 18.00
N LEU A 38 -11.42 8.49 17.15
CA LEU A 38 -10.65 7.59 16.31
C LEU A 38 -9.59 6.89 17.17
N LYS A 39 -9.65 5.56 17.27
CA LYS A 39 -8.67 4.77 18.01
C LYS A 39 -7.49 4.40 17.12
N GLU A 40 -7.76 3.89 15.93
CA GLU A 40 -6.71 3.48 14.98
C GLU A 40 -7.16 3.53 13.52
N LYS A 41 -6.18 3.48 12.61
CA LYS A 41 -6.34 3.43 11.16
C LYS A 41 -5.59 2.21 10.66
N VAL A 42 -6.26 1.35 9.90
CA VAL A 42 -5.67 0.09 9.44
C VAL A 42 -5.86 -0.03 7.93
N ILE A 43 -4.80 -0.34 7.21
CA ILE A 43 -4.87 -0.75 5.81
C ILE A 43 -5.02 -2.27 5.76
N LYS A 44 -6.02 -2.74 5.01
CA LYS A 44 -6.31 -4.15 4.76
C LYS A 44 -6.32 -4.40 3.26
N ASP A 45 -6.09 -5.64 2.87
CA ASP A 45 -6.24 -6.12 1.49
C ASP A 45 -5.44 -5.30 0.46
N LEU A 46 -4.25 -4.81 0.83
CA LEU A 46 -3.39 -4.06 -0.09
C LEU A 46 -2.99 -4.94 -1.28
N SER A 47 -3.15 -4.41 -2.49
CA SER A 47 -2.77 -5.05 -3.74
C SER A 47 -2.57 -4.00 -4.84
N SER A 48 -2.17 -4.43 -6.03
CA SER A 48 -2.14 -3.57 -7.23
C SER A 48 -3.52 -3.18 -7.76
N SER A 49 -4.60 -3.77 -7.22
CA SER A 49 -5.97 -3.38 -7.55
C SER A 49 -6.52 -2.30 -6.61
N GLY A 50 -5.93 -2.12 -5.42
CA GLY A 50 -6.45 -1.25 -4.39
C GLY A 50 -6.23 -1.78 -2.98
N LEU A 51 -6.99 -1.23 -2.03
CA LEU A 51 -6.95 -1.56 -0.61
C LEU A 51 -8.26 -1.20 0.11
N THR A 52 -8.41 -1.64 1.35
CA THR A 52 -9.43 -1.16 2.28
C THR A 52 -8.79 -0.38 3.41
N LEU A 53 -9.20 0.87 3.60
CA LEU A 53 -8.76 1.71 4.71
C LEU A 53 -9.86 1.69 5.79
N ALA A 54 -9.58 1.06 6.92
CA ALA A 54 -10.50 0.96 8.04
C ALA A 54 -10.17 1.98 9.14
N PHE A 55 -11.14 2.82 9.47
CA PHE A 55 -11.08 3.71 10.63
C PHE A 55 -11.80 3.04 11.80
N HIS A 56 -11.08 2.67 12.85
CA HIS A 56 -11.69 2.13 14.07
C HIS A 56 -12.08 3.27 14.99
N VAL A 57 -13.38 3.45 15.18
CA VAL A 57 -13.98 4.57 15.89
C VAL A 57 -14.66 4.04 17.13
N ALA A 58 -14.31 4.58 18.28
CA ALA A 58 -15.04 4.36 19.52
C ALA A 58 -16.18 5.35 19.65
N LEU A 59 -17.33 4.79 19.99
CA LEU A 59 -18.57 5.49 20.29
C LEU A 59 -18.72 5.46 21.80
N THR A 60 -18.42 6.57 22.48
CA THR A 60 -18.48 6.66 23.93
C THR A 60 -19.77 7.35 24.34
N ASN A 61 -20.68 6.61 24.98
CA ASN A 61 -21.93 7.14 25.48
C ASN A 61 -21.77 7.58 26.94
N THR A 62 -21.92 8.88 27.20
CA THR A 62 -21.85 9.44 28.56
C THR A 62 -23.23 9.60 29.21
N ALA A 63 -24.29 9.09 28.56
CA ALA A 63 -25.63 9.10 29.10
C ALA A 63 -25.92 7.82 29.88
N ALA A 64 -26.76 7.95 30.91
CA ALA A 64 -27.24 6.83 31.72
C ALA A 64 -28.21 5.89 30.98
N ALA A 65 -28.59 6.22 29.74
CA ALA A 65 -29.49 5.42 28.90
C ALA A 65 -28.76 5.01 27.60
N PRO A 66 -29.07 3.83 27.03
CA PRO A 66 -28.41 3.34 25.82
C PRO A 66 -28.71 4.21 24.60
N ARG A 67 -27.81 4.16 23.62
CA ARG A 67 -27.96 4.84 22.33
C ARG A 67 -27.80 3.87 21.20
N GLU A 68 -28.59 4.01 20.16
CA GLU A 68 -28.55 3.12 19.01
C GLU A 68 -28.04 3.86 17.78
N LEU A 69 -26.87 3.48 17.25
CA LEU A 69 -26.44 3.92 15.94
C LEU A 69 -27.34 3.28 14.88
N VAL A 70 -28.03 4.11 14.10
CA VAL A 70 -29.02 3.65 13.12
C VAL A 70 -28.62 3.96 11.68
N ARG A 71 -27.80 5.00 11.51
CA ARG A 71 -27.43 5.50 10.19
C ARG A 71 -26.12 6.27 10.26
N THR A 72 -25.33 6.17 9.20
CA THR A 72 -24.11 6.95 9.01
C THR A 72 -24.16 7.60 7.63
N ARG A 73 -23.88 8.90 7.56
CA ARG A 73 -23.75 9.63 6.29
C ARG A 73 -22.37 10.23 6.22
N TYR A 74 -21.64 10.00 5.14
CA TYR A 74 -20.29 10.54 5.01
C TYR A 74 -19.89 10.74 3.56
N ARG A 75 -18.99 11.69 3.37
CA ARG A 75 -18.24 11.89 2.13
C ARG A 75 -16.80 11.46 2.33
N VAL A 76 -16.24 10.82 1.32
CA VAL A 76 -14.81 10.50 1.25
C VAL A 76 -14.19 11.36 0.17
N ARG A 77 -13.11 12.04 0.53
CA ARG A 77 -12.25 12.76 -0.39
C ARG A 77 -10.89 12.12 -0.40
N ILE A 78 -10.29 12.01 -1.57
CA ILE A 78 -8.89 11.59 -1.70
C ILE A 78 -8.13 12.73 -2.38
N ASN A 79 -7.04 13.18 -1.74
CA ASN A 79 -6.30 14.37 -2.15
C ASN A 79 -7.23 15.56 -2.41
N GLN A 80 -8.15 15.81 -1.47
CA GLN A 80 -9.17 16.88 -1.49
C GLN A 80 -10.25 16.77 -2.59
N LYS A 81 -10.12 15.84 -3.54
CA LYS A 81 -11.15 15.58 -4.56
C LYS A 81 -12.17 14.57 -4.07
N GLU A 82 -13.41 14.74 -4.48
CA GLU A 82 -14.47 13.82 -4.09
C GLU A 82 -14.23 12.43 -4.68
N TYR A 83 -14.25 11.40 -3.83
CA TYR A 83 -14.09 10.00 -4.22
C TYR A 83 -15.42 9.27 -4.07
N LEU A 84 -16.09 9.41 -2.91
CA LEU A 84 -17.38 8.78 -2.62
C LEU A 84 -18.28 9.74 -1.82
N ASN A 85 -19.59 9.53 -1.92
CA ASN A 85 -20.58 10.07 -0.99
C ASN A 85 -21.59 8.97 -0.65
N MET A 86 -21.69 8.62 0.63
CA MET A 86 -22.42 7.44 1.08
C MET A 86 -23.40 7.79 2.20
N THR A 87 -24.56 7.12 2.16
CA THR A 87 -25.48 7.01 3.30
C THR A 87 -25.71 5.53 3.55
N VAL A 88 -25.33 5.07 4.74
CA VAL A 88 -25.44 3.68 5.17
C VAL A 88 -26.46 3.61 6.29
N THR A 89 -27.55 2.87 6.06
CA THR A 89 -28.52 2.52 7.09
C THR A 89 -28.20 1.12 7.58
N LEU A 90 -28.11 0.93 8.89
CA LEU A 90 -27.80 -0.38 9.46
C LEU A 90 -29.06 -1.27 9.41
N GLU A 91 -28.91 -2.55 9.05
CA GLU A 91 -30.00 -3.54 9.04
C GLU A 91 -30.61 -3.72 10.44
N ALA A 92 -29.75 -3.72 11.46
CA ALA A 92 -30.13 -3.68 12.86
C ALA A 92 -29.40 -2.51 13.55
N PRO A 93 -30.09 -1.72 14.39
CA PRO A 93 -29.43 -0.67 15.16
C PRO A 93 -28.30 -1.23 16.03
N LEU A 94 -27.17 -0.53 16.06
CA LEU A 94 -26.03 -0.92 16.89
C LEU A 94 -26.09 -0.19 18.23
N SER A 95 -26.18 -0.95 19.32
CA SER A 95 -26.25 -0.39 20.67
C SER A 95 -24.90 0.13 21.17
N VAL A 96 -24.94 1.28 21.84
CA VAL A 96 -23.88 1.87 22.64
C VAL A 96 -24.38 1.91 24.09
N PRO A 97 -23.81 1.09 24.99
CA PRO A 97 -24.33 0.92 26.33
C PRO A 97 -24.23 2.23 27.14
N PRO A 98 -25.04 2.40 28.20
CA PRO A 98 -24.89 3.50 29.16
C PRO A 98 -23.49 3.56 29.74
N ASP A 99 -22.95 4.76 29.88
CA ASP A 99 -21.62 5.02 30.47
C ASP A 99 -20.51 4.10 29.93
N GLY A 100 -20.62 3.76 28.64
CA GLY A 100 -19.84 2.71 28.02
C GLY A 100 -19.37 3.05 26.60
N GLU A 101 -18.60 2.13 26.03
CA GLU A 101 -17.96 2.29 24.72
C GLU A 101 -18.36 1.14 23.79
N THR A 102 -18.69 1.46 22.55
CA THR A 102 -18.80 0.48 21.45
C THR A 102 -17.76 0.84 20.40
N LEU A 103 -16.95 -0.13 19.97
CA LEU A 103 -15.98 0.05 18.89
C LEU A 103 -16.58 -0.39 17.56
N ILE A 104 -16.46 0.47 16.54
CA ILE A 104 -16.89 0.17 15.17
C ILE A 104 -15.77 0.38 14.18
N ALA A 105 -15.91 -0.21 12.99
CA ALA A 105 -15.05 0.06 11.85
C ALA A 105 -15.84 0.82 10.77
N LEU A 106 -15.25 1.88 10.23
CA LEU A 106 -15.69 2.52 8.99
C LEU A 106 -14.73 2.14 7.87
N PRO A 107 -15.02 1.11 7.07
CA PRO A 107 -14.18 0.72 5.94
C PRO A 107 -14.42 1.63 4.74
N VAL A 108 -13.33 2.09 4.13
CA VAL A 108 -13.33 2.78 2.85
C VAL A 108 -12.58 1.89 1.86
N LYS A 109 -13.32 1.27 0.93
CA LYS A 109 -12.73 0.48 -0.15
C LYS A 109 -12.22 1.41 -1.25
N ILE A 110 -10.93 1.33 -1.55
CA ILE A 110 -10.25 2.15 -2.54
C ILE A 110 -9.78 1.23 -3.65
N SER A 111 -10.37 1.33 -4.84
CA SER A 111 -9.80 0.69 -6.04
C SER A 111 -9.01 1.72 -6.82
N TYR A 112 -7.87 1.32 -7.38
CA TYR A 112 -7.03 2.26 -8.13
C TYR A 112 -7.67 2.70 -9.46
N ASP A 113 -8.56 1.89 -10.02
CA ASP A 113 -9.33 2.29 -11.21
C ASP A 113 -10.33 3.41 -10.91
N LEU A 114 -11.10 3.28 -9.82
CA LEU A 114 -12.03 4.35 -9.41
C LEU A 114 -11.25 5.58 -8.95
N LEU A 115 -10.13 5.39 -8.25
CA LEU A 115 -9.26 6.49 -7.82
C LEU A 115 -8.79 7.30 -9.02
N ARG A 116 -8.26 6.62 -10.05
CA ARG A 116 -7.80 7.26 -11.29
C ARG A 116 -8.94 7.96 -12.04
N ALA A 117 -10.12 7.37 -12.08
CA ALA A 117 -11.29 7.98 -12.73
C ALA A 117 -11.82 9.22 -11.99
N ALA A 118 -11.88 9.18 -10.66
CA ALA A 118 -12.47 10.26 -9.86
C ALA A 118 -11.48 11.39 -9.51
N VAL A 119 -10.22 11.04 -9.25
CA VAL A 119 -9.20 11.94 -8.69
C VAL A 119 -8.09 12.26 -9.70
N GLY A 120 -7.87 11.37 -10.68
CA GLY A 120 -6.75 11.44 -11.63
C GLY A 120 -5.57 10.56 -11.17
N PRO A 121 -4.43 10.61 -11.88
CA PRO A 121 -3.24 9.86 -11.49
C PRO A 121 -2.74 10.28 -10.11
N VAL A 122 -2.40 9.29 -9.29
CA VAL A 122 -1.79 9.48 -7.96
C VAL A 122 -0.60 8.55 -7.89
N GLU A 123 0.56 9.08 -7.48
CA GLU A 123 1.80 8.33 -7.36
C GLU A 123 2.26 8.28 -5.91
N GLY A 124 2.83 7.13 -5.50
CA GLY A 124 3.44 6.95 -4.19
C GLY A 124 2.45 6.83 -3.03
N GLN A 125 1.75 7.91 -2.69
CA GLN A 125 0.86 7.99 -1.52
C GLN A 125 -0.30 8.95 -1.76
N ALA A 126 -1.44 8.70 -1.09
CA ALA A 126 -2.59 9.60 -1.07
C ALA A 126 -3.13 9.82 0.34
N LEU A 127 -3.81 10.95 0.52
CA LEU A 127 -4.52 11.30 1.75
C LEU A 127 -6.02 11.06 1.55
N CYS A 128 -6.62 10.23 2.40
CA CYS A 128 -8.05 9.99 2.48
C CYS A 128 -8.65 10.80 3.64
N ASP A 129 -9.62 11.67 3.34
CA ASP A 129 -10.43 12.39 4.33
C ASP A 129 -11.84 11.83 4.33
N ILE A 130 -12.34 11.41 5.50
CA ILE A 130 -13.72 11.03 5.71
C ILE A 130 -14.39 12.06 6.62
N VAL A 131 -15.47 12.68 6.15
CA VAL A 131 -16.23 13.68 6.90
C VAL A 131 -17.70 13.33 6.84
N GLY A 132 -18.37 13.32 7.98
CA GLY A 132 -19.75 12.87 8.04
C GLY A 132 -20.42 13.05 9.38
N ASP A 133 -21.56 12.39 9.48
CA ASP A 133 -22.47 12.41 10.62
C ASP A 133 -22.91 10.97 10.94
N MET A 134 -22.82 10.59 12.20
CA MET A 134 -23.47 9.40 12.75
C MET A 134 -24.78 9.80 13.42
N PHE A 135 -25.83 9.01 13.21
CA PHE A 135 -27.17 9.27 13.74
C PHE A 135 -27.51 8.22 14.80
N PHE A 136 -27.68 8.70 16.03
CA PHE A 136 -28.00 7.90 17.20
C PHE A 136 -29.45 8.10 17.61
N ARG A 137 -30.17 7.01 17.82
CA ARG A 137 -31.53 7.01 18.32
C ARG A 137 -31.53 6.78 19.83
N ASN A 138 -32.40 7.49 20.53
CA ASN A 138 -32.65 7.26 21.95
C ASN A 138 -33.93 6.43 22.17
N GLU A 139 -34.23 6.11 23.44
CA GLU A 139 -35.44 5.35 23.82
C GLU A 139 -36.75 6.00 23.35
N ARG A 140 -36.78 7.33 23.23
CA ARG A 140 -37.93 8.10 22.70
C ARG A 140 -37.99 8.14 21.18
N LYS A 141 -37.17 7.33 20.50
CA LYS A 141 -37.00 7.29 19.04
C LYS A 141 -36.55 8.61 18.40
N LYS A 142 -36.02 9.55 19.19
CA LYS A 142 -35.45 10.80 18.67
C LYS A 142 -34.04 10.52 18.15
N GLU A 143 -33.74 10.97 16.94
CA GLU A 143 -32.39 10.93 16.37
C GLU A 143 -31.58 12.15 16.84
N GLN A 144 -30.34 11.89 17.25
CA GLN A 144 -29.29 12.86 17.52
C GLN A 144 -28.15 12.62 16.54
N ARG A 145 -27.52 13.71 16.12
CA ARG A 145 -26.42 13.71 15.17
C ARG A 145 -25.11 13.94 15.91
N ALA A 146 -24.12 13.09 15.66
CA ALA A 146 -22.74 13.27 16.09
C ALA A 146 -21.83 13.42 14.86
N PRO A 147 -21.26 14.61 14.62
CA PRO A 147 -20.39 14.84 13.47
C PRO A 147 -19.00 14.21 13.69
N PHE A 148 -18.33 13.82 12.61
CA PHE A 148 -16.95 13.36 12.64
C PHE A 148 -16.15 13.80 11.41
N ALA A 149 -14.84 13.91 11.60
CA ALA A 149 -13.87 14.13 10.54
C ALA A 149 -12.58 13.37 10.89
N PHE A 150 -12.19 12.43 10.03
CA PHE A 150 -10.96 11.66 10.17
C PHE A 150 -10.17 11.70 8.87
N SER A 151 -8.86 11.51 8.97
CA SER A 151 -7.98 11.43 7.82
C SER A 151 -6.96 10.31 7.98
N ALA A 152 -6.53 9.69 6.89
CA ALA A 152 -5.48 8.69 6.88
C ALA A 152 -4.75 8.69 5.55
N GLU A 153 -3.44 8.48 5.60
CA GLU A 153 -2.64 8.29 4.39
C GLU A 153 -2.55 6.81 4.02
N PHE A 154 -2.40 6.52 2.74
CA PHE A 154 -2.23 5.16 2.23
C PHE A 154 -1.31 5.12 1.01
N PRO A 155 -0.55 4.02 0.80
CA PRO A 155 0.36 3.89 -0.33
C PRO A 155 -0.42 3.56 -1.62
N ILE A 156 0.12 4.00 -2.76
CA ILE A 156 -0.27 3.50 -4.08
C ILE A 156 0.72 2.38 -4.45
N PHE A 157 0.28 1.15 -4.26
CA PHE A 157 1.09 -0.03 -4.54
C PHE A 157 1.15 -0.37 -6.03
N GLN A 158 2.35 -0.69 -6.50
CA GLN A 158 2.60 -1.17 -7.86
C GLN A 158 3.28 -2.53 -7.79
N ASP A 159 2.84 -3.47 -8.62
CA ASP A 159 3.50 -4.76 -8.74
C ASP A 159 4.92 -4.55 -9.31
N PRO A 160 5.94 -5.27 -8.81
CA PRO A 160 7.26 -5.26 -9.43
C PRO A 160 7.17 -5.73 -10.89
N GLU A 161 7.88 -5.03 -11.76
CA GLU A 161 8.00 -5.45 -13.15
C GLU A 161 9.09 -6.53 -13.27
N VAL A 162 8.80 -7.56 -14.05
CA VAL A 162 9.76 -8.63 -14.37
C VAL A 162 10.20 -8.49 -15.82
N GLU A 163 11.50 -8.44 -16.02
CA GLU A 163 12.17 -8.42 -17.31
C GLU A 163 13.10 -9.63 -17.43
N ILE A 164 13.11 -10.27 -18.59
CA ILE A 164 13.99 -11.41 -18.85
C ILE A 164 15.16 -10.89 -19.71
N LEU A 165 16.37 -10.93 -19.18
CA LEU A 165 17.57 -10.54 -19.90
C LEU A 165 18.04 -11.68 -20.85
N PRO A 166 18.91 -11.40 -21.84
CA PRO A 166 19.50 -12.43 -22.67
C PRO A 166 20.11 -13.58 -21.85
N LEU A 167 19.91 -14.80 -22.32
CA LEU A 167 20.42 -16.01 -21.67
C LEU A 167 21.92 -16.06 -21.87
N LYS A 168 22.68 -16.02 -20.78
CA LYS A 168 24.12 -16.21 -20.87
C LYS A 168 24.41 -17.69 -21.09
N VAL A 169 25.17 -18.01 -22.14
CA VAL A 169 25.64 -19.37 -22.41
C VAL A 169 27.14 -19.41 -22.11
N ASN A 170 27.50 -20.19 -21.09
CA ASN A 170 28.90 -20.40 -20.72
C ASN A 170 29.52 -21.50 -21.61
N ASP A 171 28.78 -22.58 -21.83
CA ASP A 171 29.19 -23.69 -22.70
C ASP A 171 27.97 -24.30 -23.41
N LEU A 172 28.19 -24.79 -24.64
CA LEU A 172 27.15 -25.41 -25.47
C LEU A 172 27.74 -26.63 -26.18
N THR A 173 27.14 -27.79 -25.92
CA THR A 173 27.52 -29.06 -26.52
C THR A 173 26.34 -29.65 -27.32
N VAL A 174 26.55 -30.82 -27.93
CA VAL A 174 25.46 -31.55 -28.59
C VAL A 174 24.43 -32.07 -27.58
N GLY A 175 24.86 -32.43 -26.36
CA GLY A 175 24.01 -33.03 -25.34
C GLY A 175 23.37 -32.05 -24.35
N GLY A 176 23.88 -30.82 -24.25
CA GLY A 176 23.39 -29.85 -23.29
C GLY A 176 24.10 -28.50 -23.31
N ALA A 177 23.72 -27.62 -22.40
CA ALA A 177 24.29 -26.29 -22.24
C ALA A 177 24.48 -25.91 -20.76
N ASP A 178 25.59 -25.23 -20.45
CA ASP A 178 25.75 -24.51 -19.18
C ASP A 178 25.30 -23.08 -19.37
N VAL A 179 24.25 -22.67 -18.65
CA VAL A 179 23.59 -21.39 -18.86
C VAL A 179 23.35 -20.64 -17.56
N VAL A 180 23.25 -19.32 -17.67
CA VAL A 180 22.83 -18.44 -16.57
C VAL A 180 21.62 -17.63 -17.01
N PHE A 181 20.45 -17.98 -16.47
CA PHE A 181 19.24 -17.21 -16.65
C PHE A 181 19.24 -16.00 -15.71
N ARG A 182 18.93 -14.82 -16.24
CA ARG A 182 19.04 -13.55 -15.51
C ARG A 182 17.73 -12.76 -15.54
N PRO A 183 16.77 -13.06 -14.65
CA PRO A 183 15.59 -12.23 -14.51
C PRO A 183 15.95 -10.96 -13.74
N ARG A 184 15.45 -9.83 -14.22
CA ARG A 184 15.54 -8.51 -13.58
C ARG A 184 14.17 -8.11 -13.05
N PHE A 185 14.11 -7.81 -11.75
CA PHE A 185 12.92 -7.31 -11.08
C PHE A 185 13.09 -5.82 -10.82
N LYS A 186 12.10 -5.01 -11.23
CA LYS A 186 12.09 -3.56 -11.04
C LYS A 186 10.99 -3.19 -10.05
N ASN A 187 11.33 -2.42 -9.03
CA ASN A 187 10.41 -1.90 -8.05
C ASN A 187 10.12 -0.43 -8.34
N ALA A 188 8.91 -0.12 -8.81
CA ALA A 188 8.45 1.25 -9.04
C ALA A 188 7.92 1.94 -7.77
N ASN A 189 7.80 1.22 -6.65
CA ASN A 189 7.30 1.79 -5.40
C ASN A 189 8.33 2.74 -4.77
N GLY A 190 7.81 3.78 -4.10
CA GLY A 190 8.60 4.76 -3.33
C GLY A 190 9.21 4.22 -2.03
N TYR A 191 9.24 2.90 -1.86
CA TYR A 191 9.78 2.20 -0.69
C TYR A 191 10.40 0.87 -1.11
N GLU A 192 11.27 0.33 -0.27
CA GLU A 192 11.88 -0.99 -0.44
C GLU A 192 10.82 -2.10 -0.27
N LEU A 193 10.89 -3.13 -1.09
CA LEU A 193 10.07 -4.33 -0.93
C LEU A 193 10.91 -5.42 -0.27
N ILE A 194 10.54 -5.78 0.96
CA ILE A 194 11.16 -6.89 1.68
C ILE A 194 10.51 -8.18 1.17
N VAL A 195 11.20 -8.85 0.24
CA VAL A 195 10.72 -10.07 -0.39
C VAL A 195 11.18 -11.27 0.42
N ASP A 196 10.22 -12.03 0.94
CA ASP A 196 10.47 -13.27 1.68
C ASP A 196 10.83 -14.40 0.72
N ASN A 197 10.00 -14.59 -0.32
CA ASN A 197 10.21 -15.64 -1.30
C ASN A 197 9.85 -15.22 -2.73
N ILE A 198 10.56 -15.82 -3.69
CA ILE A 198 10.20 -15.78 -5.11
C ILE A 198 10.31 -17.22 -5.63
N ASP A 199 9.17 -17.86 -5.89
CA ASP A 199 9.14 -19.16 -6.57
C ASP A 199 8.87 -18.94 -8.06
N PHE A 200 9.51 -19.75 -8.89
CA PHE A 200 9.36 -19.64 -10.34
C PHE A 200 9.34 -20.99 -11.05
N GLU A 201 8.81 -20.94 -12.27
CA GLU A 201 8.92 -21.95 -13.31
C GLU A 201 9.46 -21.27 -14.57
N LEU A 202 10.47 -21.87 -15.19
CA LEU A 202 11.11 -21.40 -16.41
C LEU A 202 10.90 -22.42 -17.52
N PHE A 203 10.39 -21.94 -18.65
CA PHE A 203 10.13 -22.75 -19.83
C PHE A 203 10.89 -22.23 -21.03
N PHE A 204 11.55 -23.13 -21.75
CA PHE A 204 12.11 -22.88 -23.07
C PHE A 204 11.34 -23.70 -24.11
N SER A 205 10.91 -23.07 -25.20
CA SER A 205 10.13 -23.73 -26.27
C SER A 205 8.93 -24.56 -25.76
N GLY A 206 8.30 -24.12 -24.67
CA GLY A 206 7.15 -24.78 -24.04
C GLY A 206 7.49 -25.97 -23.12
N ARG A 207 8.77 -26.24 -22.85
CA ARG A 207 9.25 -27.27 -21.94
C ARG A 207 9.82 -26.63 -20.68
N GLU A 208 9.42 -27.12 -19.51
CA GLU A 208 10.00 -26.68 -18.24
C GLU A 208 11.47 -27.13 -18.20
N VAL A 209 12.36 -26.19 -17.90
CA VAL A 209 13.82 -26.43 -17.85
C VAL A 209 14.41 -26.14 -16.48
N LEU A 210 13.72 -25.36 -15.65
CA LEU A 210 14.12 -25.03 -14.29
C LEU A 210 12.91 -24.55 -13.50
N ALA A 211 12.80 -24.98 -12.24
CA ALA A 211 11.82 -24.46 -11.31
C ALA A 211 12.39 -24.45 -9.89
N GLY A 212 11.83 -23.61 -9.03
CA GLY A 212 12.20 -23.53 -7.61
C GLY A 212 12.25 -22.11 -7.07
N PRO A 213 12.78 -21.93 -5.85
CA PRO A 213 12.94 -20.61 -5.25
C PRO A 213 14.19 -19.91 -5.80
N ILE A 214 14.11 -18.60 -5.99
CA ILE A 214 15.29 -17.76 -6.25
C ILE A 214 16.14 -17.69 -4.95
N PRO A 215 17.43 -18.03 -4.95
CA PRO A 215 18.27 -18.00 -3.75
C PRO A 215 18.76 -16.57 -3.41
N GLY A 216 19.32 -16.41 -2.21
CA GLY A 216 19.95 -15.16 -1.76
C GLY A 216 18.97 -14.09 -1.26
N ASP A 217 19.49 -12.89 -1.01
CA ASP A 217 18.68 -11.72 -0.64
C ASP A 217 17.77 -11.32 -1.81
N LYS A 218 16.47 -11.27 -1.56
CA LYS A 218 15.44 -10.97 -2.55
C LYS A 218 14.87 -9.55 -2.42
N SER A 219 15.33 -8.77 -1.45
CA SER A 219 14.86 -7.40 -1.22
C SER A 219 15.05 -6.57 -2.48
N LEU A 220 13.99 -5.87 -2.89
CA LEU A 220 13.99 -5.01 -4.07
C LEU A 220 14.11 -3.56 -3.61
N PRO A 221 15.17 -2.84 -4.02
CA PRO A 221 15.44 -1.49 -3.55
C PRO A 221 14.32 -0.52 -3.95
N ARG A 222 14.14 0.55 -3.18
CA ARG A 222 13.22 1.65 -3.51
C ARG A 222 13.53 2.19 -4.90
N THR A 223 12.51 2.33 -5.75
CA THR A 223 12.63 2.92 -7.11
C THR A 223 13.83 2.37 -7.88
N GLY A 224 14.09 1.07 -7.75
CA GLY A 224 15.32 0.44 -8.21
C GLY A 224 15.07 -0.94 -8.79
N GLU A 225 16.16 -1.59 -9.19
CA GLU A 225 16.10 -2.89 -9.85
C GLU A 225 17.14 -3.86 -9.27
N LYS A 226 16.84 -5.15 -9.41
CA LYS A 226 17.72 -6.23 -8.99
C LYS A 226 17.70 -7.36 -10.02
N THR A 227 18.88 -7.76 -10.44
CA THR A 227 19.07 -8.89 -11.35
C THR A 227 19.53 -10.09 -10.56
N PHE A 228 18.84 -11.21 -10.71
CA PHE A 228 19.27 -12.49 -10.16
C PHE A 228 20.08 -13.26 -11.20
N ALA A 229 20.99 -14.10 -10.75
CA ALA A 229 21.72 -15.02 -11.61
C ALA A 229 21.34 -16.45 -11.21
N LEU A 230 20.68 -17.16 -12.11
CA LEU A 230 20.22 -18.53 -11.92
C LEU A 230 21.02 -19.45 -12.85
N PRO A 231 22.20 -19.92 -12.41
CA PRO A 231 22.99 -20.88 -13.18
C PRO A 231 22.36 -22.27 -13.11
N PHE A 232 22.30 -22.98 -14.24
CA PHE A 232 21.87 -24.37 -14.29
C PHE A 232 22.43 -25.09 -15.54
N LEU A 233 22.54 -26.41 -15.44
CA LEU A 233 22.87 -27.27 -16.57
C LEU A 233 21.57 -27.71 -17.25
N LEU A 234 21.53 -27.52 -18.55
CA LEU A 234 20.41 -27.94 -19.39
C LEU A 234 20.81 -29.20 -20.15
N ASP A 235 20.13 -30.31 -19.88
CA ASP A 235 20.26 -31.54 -20.65
C ASP A 235 19.24 -31.54 -21.80
N PHE A 236 19.71 -31.58 -23.04
CA PHE A 236 18.84 -31.56 -24.21
C PHE A 236 18.10 -32.88 -24.44
N PHE A 237 18.60 -34.00 -23.94
CA PHE A 237 17.91 -35.28 -24.00
C PHE A 237 16.69 -35.29 -23.07
N GLU A 238 16.79 -34.64 -21.91
CA GLU A 238 15.67 -34.47 -20.98
C GLU A 238 14.70 -33.36 -21.43
N ALA A 239 15.25 -32.20 -21.83
CA ALA A 239 14.45 -31.04 -22.24
C ALA A 239 13.75 -31.24 -23.61
N GLY A 240 14.31 -32.10 -24.45
CA GLY A 240 13.77 -32.50 -25.74
C GLY A 240 14.24 -31.65 -26.92
N GLU A 241 14.01 -32.19 -28.12
CA GLU A 241 14.53 -31.65 -29.39
C GLU A 241 14.13 -30.19 -29.66
N ASN A 242 12.91 -29.78 -29.31
CA ASN A 242 12.45 -28.40 -29.51
C ASN A 242 13.28 -27.36 -28.73
N VAL A 243 13.82 -27.74 -27.57
CA VAL A 243 14.70 -26.87 -26.79
C VAL A 243 16.07 -26.82 -27.45
N ARG A 244 16.63 -27.97 -27.83
CA ARG A 244 17.90 -28.07 -28.55
C ARG A 244 17.91 -27.24 -29.84
N GLU A 245 16.88 -27.36 -30.65
CA GLU A 245 16.70 -26.57 -31.89
C GLU A 245 16.56 -25.07 -31.60
N GLY A 246 15.97 -24.70 -30.46
CA GLY A 246 15.88 -23.31 -30.01
C GLY A 246 17.27 -22.68 -29.81
N PHE A 247 18.21 -23.43 -29.23
CA PHE A 247 19.58 -22.97 -29.01
C PHE A 247 20.41 -22.83 -30.31
N GLN A 248 19.90 -23.34 -31.45
CA GLN A 248 20.50 -23.16 -32.77
C GLN A 248 19.98 -21.91 -33.51
N LYS A 249 18.97 -21.24 -32.95
CA LYS A 249 18.36 -20.02 -33.50
C LYS A 249 18.88 -18.78 -32.77
N ASP A 250 18.71 -17.62 -33.38
CA ASP A 250 19.04 -16.33 -32.75
C ASP A 250 18.12 -16.02 -31.55
N GLU A 251 16.86 -16.47 -31.65
CA GLU A 251 15.83 -16.30 -30.63
C GLU A 251 14.95 -17.55 -30.53
N PHE A 252 14.47 -17.86 -29.33
CA PHE A 252 13.50 -18.93 -29.09
C PHE A 252 12.48 -18.55 -28.00
N PRO A 253 11.29 -19.17 -27.96
CA PRO A 253 10.26 -18.84 -26.97
C PRO A 253 10.73 -19.13 -25.55
N CYS A 254 10.58 -18.16 -24.65
CA CYS A 254 10.81 -18.30 -23.22
C CYS A 254 9.57 -17.84 -22.46
N ARG A 255 9.18 -18.61 -21.45
CA ARG A 255 8.17 -18.19 -20.46
C ARG A 255 8.75 -18.31 -19.06
N PHE A 256 8.63 -17.25 -18.28
CA PHE A 256 9.05 -17.17 -16.90
C PHE A 256 7.84 -16.73 -16.06
N ALA A 257 7.36 -17.64 -15.22
CA ALA A 257 6.17 -17.43 -14.42
C ALA A 257 6.46 -17.78 -12.96
N GLY A 258 5.69 -17.22 -12.04
CA GLY A 258 5.93 -17.46 -10.63
C GLY A 258 5.13 -16.58 -9.69
N ARG A 259 5.55 -16.59 -8.42
CA ARG A 259 4.97 -15.78 -7.36
C ARG A 259 6.04 -15.08 -6.53
N ILE A 260 5.76 -13.83 -6.15
CA ILE A 260 6.56 -13.03 -5.24
C ILE A 260 5.76 -12.87 -3.95
N GLU A 261 6.39 -13.16 -2.82
CA GLU A 261 5.82 -13.00 -1.49
C GLU A 261 6.55 -11.86 -0.77
N ILE A 262 5.83 -10.78 -0.49
CA ILE A 262 6.39 -9.57 0.10
C ILE A 262 5.87 -9.42 1.53
N MET A 263 6.80 -9.14 2.44
CA MET A 263 6.50 -8.71 3.79
C MET A 263 6.41 -7.20 3.85
N SER A 264 5.23 -6.70 4.18
CA SER A 264 4.97 -5.28 4.34
C SER A 264 4.38 -4.98 5.70
N VAL A 265 4.46 -3.73 6.13
CA VAL A 265 3.81 -3.24 7.35
C VAL A 265 2.27 -3.31 7.29
N TRP A 266 1.71 -3.56 6.09
CA TRP A 266 0.27 -3.71 5.84
C TRP A 266 -0.16 -5.17 5.67
N GLY A 267 0.74 -6.12 5.92
CA GLY A 267 0.51 -7.56 5.77
C GLY A 267 1.30 -8.19 4.63
N ARG A 268 1.03 -9.48 4.39
CA ARG A 268 1.66 -10.27 3.31
C ARG A 268 1.01 -9.93 1.97
N LEU A 269 1.84 -9.58 0.99
CA LEU A 269 1.40 -9.37 -0.39
C LEU A 269 1.87 -10.56 -1.23
N ILE A 270 0.99 -11.09 -2.08
CA ILE A 270 1.30 -12.17 -3.01
C ILE A 270 1.03 -11.66 -4.42
N ILE A 271 2.08 -11.61 -5.23
CA ILE A 271 2.03 -11.15 -6.62
C ILE A 271 2.34 -12.33 -7.51
N ARG A 272 1.55 -12.52 -8.56
CA ARG A 272 1.84 -13.49 -9.61
C ARG A 272 2.40 -12.76 -10.82
N PHE A 273 3.45 -13.31 -11.42
CA PHE A 273 3.97 -12.85 -12.69
C PHE A 273 3.95 -13.99 -13.71
N ASP A 274 3.73 -13.64 -14.97
CA ASP A 274 3.83 -14.54 -16.12
C ASP A 274 4.33 -13.71 -17.30
N LYS A 275 5.58 -13.94 -17.69
CA LYS A 275 6.26 -13.21 -18.76
C LYS A 275 6.65 -14.19 -19.85
N THR A 276 6.18 -13.93 -21.06
CA THR A 276 6.58 -14.66 -22.26
C THR A 276 7.30 -13.70 -23.21
N GLN A 277 8.45 -14.11 -23.72
CA GLN A 277 9.21 -13.34 -24.70
C GLN A 277 10.05 -14.26 -25.61
N ALA A 278 10.50 -13.73 -26.74
CA ALA A 278 11.57 -14.33 -27.51
C ALA A 278 12.92 -14.06 -26.80
N LEU A 279 13.62 -15.13 -26.42
CA LEU A 279 14.87 -15.06 -25.66
C LEU A 279 16.06 -15.16 -26.60
N ARG A 280 16.96 -14.17 -26.51
CA ARG A 280 18.25 -14.16 -27.21
C ARG A 280 19.32 -14.88 -26.39
N LEU A 281 20.26 -15.49 -27.09
CA LEU A 281 21.50 -16.02 -26.50
C LEU A 281 22.57 -14.92 -26.44
N GLU A 282 23.22 -14.80 -25.29
CA GLU A 282 24.46 -14.04 -25.11
C GLU A 282 25.60 -15.06 -24.93
N LYS A 283 26.46 -15.18 -25.94
CA LYS A 283 27.61 -16.07 -25.89
C LYS A 283 28.74 -15.37 -25.13
N SER A 284 29.35 -16.04 -24.14
CA SER A 284 30.61 -15.55 -23.58
C SER A 284 31.64 -15.47 -24.70
N THR A 285 32.28 -14.31 -24.86
CA THR A 285 33.37 -14.08 -25.81
C THR A 285 34.67 -14.68 -25.28
#